data_AF-A0A7S3FH31-F1
#
_entry.id   AF-A0A7S3FH31-F1
#
_cell.length_a   1.000
_cell.length_b   1.000
_cell.length_c   1.000
_cell.angle_alpha   90.00
_cell.angle_beta   90.00
_cell.angle_gamma   90.00
#
_symmetry.space_group_name_H-M   'P 1'
#
loop_
_entity.id
_entity.type
_entity.pdbx_description
1 polymer ?
#
loop_
_entity_poly.entity_id
_entity_poly.type
_entity_poly.pdbx_seq_one_letter_code
_entity_poly.pdbx_strand_id
1 'polypeptide(L)'
;VTYRDALTKLRYAAAERSRTGTPFFLVTGIKRPHLNWRTPAAFEALYPAESVALPAQRTLDRSIWPGAYSIFPMSAPGGNASGDFVTSPYISGSDEQLRELRRHYYAAVSWADHAMGKVLGELDALG
;
A
#
# COMPACT_ATOMS: atom_id res chain seq x y z
N VAL A 1 6.58 -10.26 -7.20
CA VAL A 1 5.84 -10.78 -8.38
C VAL A 1 5.29 -9.64 -9.25
N THR A 2 4.83 -8.54 -8.65
CA THR A 2 3.92 -7.54 -9.24
C THR A 2 4.49 -6.55 -10.27
N TYR A 3 5.74 -6.07 -10.18
CA TYR A 3 6.29 -5.17 -11.22
C TYR A 3 7.15 -5.90 -12.26
N ARG A 4 7.76 -7.05 -11.91
CA ARG A 4 8.64 -7.81 -12.83
C ARG A 4 7.89 -8.29 -14.08
N ASP A 5 6.63 -8.72 -13.91
CA ASP A 5 5.75 -9.05 -15.03
C ASP A 5 5.50 -7.84 -15.96
N ALA A 6 5.31 -6.65 -15.39
CA ALA A 6 5.20 -5.42 -16.16
C ALA A 6 6.48 -5.11 -16.95
N LEU A 7 7.67 -5.31 -16.36
CA LEU A 7 8.94 -5.14 -17.07
C LEU A 7 9.05 -6.11 -18.27
N THR A 8 8.70 -7.37 -18.09
CA THR A 8 8.73 -8.36 -19.18
C THR A 8 7.79 -7.97 -20.31
N LYS A 9 6.55 -7.58 -19.99
CA LYS A 9 5.55 -7.16 -20.97
C LYS A 9 5.95 -5.87 -21.67
N LEU A 10 6.53 -4.92 -20.94
CA LEU A 10 7.01 -3.66 -21.50
C LEU A 10 8.15 -3.89 -22.50
N ARG A 11 9.14 -4.72 -22.15
CA ARG A 11 10.24 -5.09 -23.06
C ARG A 11 9.73 -5.75 -24.34
N TYR A 12 8.78 -6.68 -24.20
CA TYR A 12 8.15 -7.33 -25.35
C TYR A 12 7.41 -6.31 -26.24
N ALA A 13 6.60 -5.44 -25.63
CA ALA A 13 5.84 -4.42 -26.36
C ALA A 13 6.76 -3.41 -27.08
N ALA A 14 7.85 -2.99 -26.43
CA ALA A 14 8.85 -2.12 -27.05
C ALA A 14 9.53 -2.81 -28.24
N ALA A 15 9.95 -4.08 -28.09
CA ALA A 15 10.55 -4.84 -29.19
C ALA A 15 9.59 -5.00 -30.39
N GLU A 16 8.31 -5.30 -30.14
CA GLU A 16 7.30 -5.40 -31.19
C GLU A 16 7.02 -4.06 -31.87
N ARG A 17 7.00 -2.96 -31.11
CA ARG A 17 6.91 -1.60 -31.66
C ARG A 17 8.11 -1.28 -32.56
N SER A 18 9.33 -1.59 -32.13
CA SER A 18 10.54 -1.36 -32.94
C SER A 18 10.54 -2.19 -34.23
N ARG A 19 10.00 -3.42 -34.20
CA ARG A 19 9.95 -4.33 -35.35
C ARG A 19 8.85 -3.97 -36.35
N THR A 20 7.70 -3.51 -35.87
CA THR A 20 6.48 -3.37 -36.71
C THR A 20 5.97 -1.94 -36.85
N GLY A 21 6.42 -1.02 -36.00
CA GLY A 21 5.85 0.32 -35.86
C GLY A 21 4.52 0.38 -35.10
N THR A 22 3.95 -0.75 -34.69
CA THR A 22 2.65 -0.80 -33.99
C THR A 22 2.78 -0.22 -32.58
N PRO A 23 1.98 0.79 -32.19
CA PRO A 23 1.98 1.29 -30.82
C PRO A 23 1.38 0.27 -29.85
N PHE A 24 1.75 0.35 -28.58
CA PHE A 24 1.24 -0.54 -27.53
C PHE A 24 0.45 0.23 -26.47
N PHE A 25 -0.41 -0.50 -25.75
CA PHE A 25 -1.11 -0.03 -24.56
C PHE A 25 -0.91 -1.06 -23.45
N LEU A 26 -0.31 -0.65 -22.33
CA LEU A 26 -0.01 -1.53 -21.19
C LEU A 26 -0.58 -0.95 -19.90
N VAL A 27 -1.41 -1.74 -19.22
CA VAL A 27 -1.94 -1.41 -17.89
C VAL A 27 -1.15 -2.16 -16.83
N THR A 28 -0.56 -1.41 -15.89
CA THR A 28 0.20 -1.99 -14.77
C THR A 28 -0.47 -1.67 -13.45
N GLY A 29 -1.03 -2.69 -12.79
CA GLY A 29 -1.65 -2.56 -11.48
C GLY A 29 -0.69 -2.89 -10.33
N ILE A 30 -0.39 -1.90 -9.48
CA ILE A 30 0.34 -2.12 -8.23
C ILE A 30 -0.67 -2.29 -7.10
N LYS A 31 -0.76 -3.51 -6.54
CA LYS A 31 -1.76 -3.85 -5.50
C LYS A 31 -1.59 -3.05 -4.20
N ARG A 32 -0.35 -2.70 -3.82
CA ARG A 32 -0.12 -1.90 -2.60
C ARG A 32 -0.62 -0.46 -2.83
N PRO A 33 -1.22 0.18 -1.83
CA PRO A 33 -1.20 -0.18 -0.40
C PRO A 33 -2.40 -1.03 0.08
N HIS A 34 -3.13 -1.73 -0.80
CA HIS A 34 -4.18 -2.64 -0.34
C HIS A 34 -3.61 -3.76 0.55
N LEU A 35 -4.39 -4.10 1.61
CA LEU A 35 -4.13 -5.17 2.55
C LEU A 35 -3.89 -6.53 1.86
N ASN A 36 -3.12 -7.45 2.45
CA ASN A 36 -2.33 -7.33 3.69
C ASN A 36 -0.98 -6.64 3.38
N TRP A 37 -0.49 -5.73 4.23
CA TRP A 37 0.69 -4.86 3.98
C TRP A 37 2.04 -5.58 4.03
N ARG A 38 2.18 -6.66 3.26
CA ARG A 38 3.43 -7.42 3.12
C ARG A 38 4.38 -6.66 2.19
N THR A 39 5.47 -6.14 2.75
CA THR A 39 6.52 -5.39 2.04
C THR A 39 7.91 -5.88 2.48
N PRO A 40 8.99 -5.63 1.70
CA PRO A 40 10.35 -5.88 2.17
C PRO A 40 10.69 -5.02 3.40
N ALA A 41 11.38 -5.61 4.38
CA ALA A 41 11.68 -4.97 5.67
C ALA A 41 12.40 -3.61 5.55
N ALA A 42 13.19 -3.41 4.50
CA ALA A 42 13.86 -2.15 4.25
C ALA A 42 12.90 -0.95 4.10
N PHE A 43 11.70 -1.15 3.55
CA PHE A 43 10.69 -0.08 3.42
C PHE A 43 10.02 0.23 4.77
N GLU A 44 9.90 -0.77 5.63
CA GLU A 44 9.38 -0.59 6.98
C GLU A 44 10.38 0.18 7.86
N ALA A 45 11.67 -0.10 7.69
CA ALA A 45 12.76 0.59 8.38
C ALA A 45 12.82 2.11 8.09
N LEU A 46 12.20 2.57 6.99
CA LEU A 46 12.05 4.00 6.70
C LEU A 46 11.13 4.73 7.69
N TYR A 47 10.33 3.98 8.46
CA TYR A 47 9.29 4.51 9.34
C TYR A 47 9.44 3.97 10.77
N PRO A 48 10.45 4.42 11.55
CA PRO A 48 10.52 4.15 12.99
C PRO A 48 9.18 4.47 13.68
N ALA A 49 8.71 3.60 14.58
CA ALA A 49 7.35 3.67 15.12
C ALA A 49 7.07 5.03 15.80
N GLU A 50 8.05 5.55 16.53
CA GLU A 50 8.04 6.84 17.21
C GLU A 50 7.93 8.04 16.26
N SER A 51 8.40 7.89 15.01
CA SER A 51 8.30 8.92 13.96
C SER A 51 6.94 8.94 13.27
N VAL A 52 6.13 7.89 13.45
CA VAL A 52 4.81 7.79 12.84
C VAL A 52 3.80 8.60 13.65
N ALA A 53 3.27 9.64 13.02
CA ALA A 53 2.24 10.48 13.63
C ALA A 53 0.96 9.66 13.88
N LEU A 54 0.33 9.90 15.04
CA LEU A 54 -0.96 9.33 15.38
C LEU A 54 -2.08 10.06 14.61
N PRO A 55 -3.25 9.42 14.38
CA PRO A 55 -4.41 10.10 13.82
C PRO A 55 -4.81 11.29 14.70
N ALA A 56 -5.12 12.43 14.05
CA ALA A 56 -5.62 13.62 14.75
C ALA A 56 -6.99 13.35 15.39
N GLN A 57 -7.83 12.55 14.71
CA GLN A 57 -9.12 12.08 15.23
C GLN A 57 -9.04 10.58 15.45
N ARG A 58 -9.33 10.16 16.67
CA ARG A 58 -9.07 8.80 17.16
C ARG A 58 -10.33 8.00 17.48
N THR A 59 -11.44 8.70 17.62
CA THR A 59 -12.77 8.17 17.90
C THR A 59 -13.78 8.97 17.08
N LEU A 60 -14.89 8.35 16.75
CA LEU A 60 -16.01 9.00 16.09
C LEU A 60 -16.66 10.01 17.05
N ASP A 61 -16.90 11.22 16.55
CA ASP A 61 -17.70 12.20 17.28
C ASP A 61 -19.17 11.73 17.34
N ARG A 62 -19.81 11.90 18.51
CA ARG A 62 -21.19 11.43 18.74
C ARG A 62 -22.25 12.19 17.93
N SER A 63 -21.90 13.36 17.39
CA SER A 63 -22.74 14.11 16.46
C SER A 63 -22.79 13.47 15.06
N ILE A 64 -21.85 12.58 14.72
CA ILE A 64 -21.83 11.91 13.42
C ILE A 64 -22.92 10.83 13.36
N TRP A 65 -23.69 10.83 12.27
CA TRP A 65 -24.73 9.83 12.03
C TRP A 65 -24.13 8.41 11.99
N PRO A 66 -24.65 7.43 12.74
CA PRO A 66 -24.05 6.10 12.80
C PRO A 66 -23.94 5.38 11.45
N GLY A 67 -24.85 5.64 10.50
CA GLY A 67 -24.79 5.05 9.16
C GLY A 67 -23.71 5.66 8.25
N ALA A 68 -23.08 6.75 8.65
CA ALA A 68 -21.91 7.32 7.95
C ALA A 68 -20.60 6.63 8.34
N TYR A 69 -20.64 5.69 9.29
CA TYR A 69 -19.48 4.95 9.76
C TYR A 69 -19.58 3.48 9.35
N SER A 70 -18.46 2.91 8.90
CA SER A 70 -18.31 1.48 8.69
C SER A 70 -17.32 0.90 9.69
N ILE A 71 -17.73 -0.17 10.36
CA ILE A 71 -16.78 -1.00 11.12
C ILE A 71 -15.99 -1.79 10.09
N PHE A 72 -14.69 -1.53 10.04
CA PHE A 72 -13.77 -2.31 9.23
C PHE A 72 -12.96 -3.22 10.16
N PRO A 73 -13.40 -4.48 10.36
CA PRO A 73 -12.65 -5.42 11.19
C PRO A 73 -11.31 -5.70 10.50
N MET A 74 -10.24 -5.05 10.97
CA MET A 74 -8.90 -5.33 10.51
C MET A 74 -8.33 -6.53 11.26
N SER A 75 -7.44 -7.27 10.61
CA SER A 75 -6.49 -8.15 11.29
C SER A 75 -5.11 -7.54 11.07
N ALA A 76 -4.39 -7.17 12.13
CA ALA A 76 -3.02 -6.70 11.98
C ALA A 76 -2.11 -7.89 11.64
N PRO A 77 -1.10 -7.69 10.78
CA PRO A 77 -0.10 -8.70 10.54
C PRO A 77 0.66 -9.04 11.83
N GLY A 78 0.55 -10.27 12.32
CA GLY A 78 1.38 -10.79 13.44
C GLY A 78 0.73 -10.80 14.83
N GLY A 79 -0.48 -10.28 15.00
CA GLY A 79 -1.28 -10.49 16.22
C GLY A 79 -2.03 -11.83 16.15
N ASN A 80 -2.24 -12.49 17.30
CA ASN A 80 -3.18 -13.60 17.41
C ASN A 80 -4.48 -13.23 16.68
N ALA A 81 -4.96 -14.13 15.83
CA ALA A 81 -6.06 -13.93 14.88
C ALA A 81 -7.45 -13.76 15.53
N SER A 82 -7.58 -12.92 16.56
CA SER A 82 -8.79 -12.83 17.39
C SER A 82 -9.09 -11.44 17.97
N GLY A 83 -8.40 -10.38 17.56
CA GLY A 83 -8.69 -9.02 18.05
C GLY A 83 -9.15 -8.11 16.94
N ASP A 84 -10.45 -7.88 16.80
CA ASP A 84 -10.97 -6.73 16.08
C ASP A 84 -10.28 -5.46 16.61
N PHE A 85 -9.42 -4.81 15.81
CA PHE A 85 -8.69 -3.59 16.23
C PHE A 85 -9.63 -2.45 16.61
N VAL A 86 -10.82 -2.44 16.00
CA VAL A 86 -11.86 -1.46 16.26
C VAL A 86 -13.17 -2.23 16.43
N THR A 87 -13.46 -2.62 17.66
CA THR A 87 -14.76 -3.18 18.06
C THR A 87 -15.83 -2.11 18.25
N SER A 88 -15.41 -0.84 18.40
CA SER A 88 -16.29 0.31 18.58
C SER A 88 -15.70 1.57 17.95
N PRO A 89 -16.48 2.36 17.18
CA PRO A 89 -16.03 3.67 16.68
C PRO A 89 -15.68 4.67 17.79
N TYR A 90 -16.17 4.43 19.02
CA TYR A 90 -16.03 5.36 20.14
C TYR A 90 -14.87 4.99 21.07
N ILE A 91 -14.15 3.89 20.79
CA ILE A 91 -13.01 3.42 21.57
C ILE A 91 -11.81 3.39 20.64
N SER A 92 -10.76 4.12 20.99
CA SER A 92 -9.54 4.11 20.18
C SER A 92 -8.64 2.92 20.50
N GLY A 93 -7.85 2.50 19.52
CA GLY A 93 -6.73 1.58 19.74
C GLY A 93 -5.59 2.27 20.51
N SER A 94 -4.61 1.48 20.98
CA SER A 94 -3.41 2.03 21.62
C SER A 94 -2.54 2.80 20.63
N ASP A 95 -1.73 3.73 21.14
CA ASP A 95 -0.76 4.47 20.32
C ASP A 95 0.17 3.55 19.52
N GLU A 96 0.61 2.46 20.15
CA GLU A 96 1.46 1.44 19.53
C GLU A 96 0.74 0.77 18.35
N GLN A 97 -0.50 0.32 18.55
CA GLN A 97 -1.31 -0.30 17.50
C GLN A 97 -1.56 0.66 16.33
N LEU A 98 -1.92 1.91 16.62
CA LEU A 98 -2.20 2.92 15.61
C LEU A 98 -0.95 3.27 14.80
N ARG A 99 0.21 3.37 15.46
CA ARG A 99 1.51 3.58 14.81
C ARG A 99 1.88 2.40 13.93
N GLU A 100 1.72 1.17 14.40
CA GLU A 100 2.07 -0.03 13.64
C GLU A 100 1.26 -0.15 12.35
N LEU A 101 -0.06 0.06 12.43
CA LEU A 101 -0.93 0.02 11.25
C LEU A 101 -0.52 1.09 10.21
N ARG A 102 -0.26 2.32 10.68
CA ARG A 102 0.14 3.43 9.79
C ARG A 102 1.54 3.22 9.21
N ARG A 103 2.48 2.71 10.01
CA ARG A 103 3.83 2.34 9.62
C ARG A 103 3.80 1.33 8.46
N HIS A 104 3.04 0.26 8.57
CA HIS A 104 2.91 -0.74 7.51
C HIS A 104 2.22 -0.19 6.26
N TYR A 105 1.22 0.69 6.41
CA TYR A 105 0.61 1.37 5.28
C TYR A 105 1.63 2.26 4.54
N TYR A 106 2.43 3.05 5.28
CA TYR A 106 3.47 3.90 4.69
C TYR A 106 4.55 3.07 3.98
N ALA A 107 5.03 2.00 4.61
CA ALA A 107 5.94 1.06 3.97
C ALA A 107 5.37 0.48 2.66
N ALA A 108 4.07 0.18 2.63
CA ALA A 108 3.37 -0.30 1.44
C ALA A 108 3.29 0.74 0.32
N VAL A 109 3.11 2.01 0.66
CA VAL A 109 3.15 3.13 -0.29
C VAL A 109 4.57 3.28 -0.87
N SER A 110 5.60 3.30 -0.04
CA SER A 110 6.99 3.47 -0.50
C SER A 110 7.48 2.30 -1.34
N TRP A 111 7.03 1.09 -1.02
CA TRP A 111 7.28 -0.06 -1.89
C TRP A 111 6.56 0.07 -3.24
N ALA A 112 5.33 0.61 -3.26
CA ALA A 112 4.59 0.85 -4.49
C ALA A 112 5.28 1.91 -5.35
N ASP A 113 5.76 2.98 -4.74
CA ASP A 113 6.58 4.02 -5.38
C ASP A 113 7.84 3.42 -6.01
N HIS A 114 8.64 2.67 -5.24
CA HIS A 114 9.80 1.96 -5.77
C HIS A 114 9.45 1.04 -6.94
N ALA A 115 8.38 0.25 -6.82
CA ALA A 115 7.94 -0.66 -7.86
C ALA A 115 7.55 0.08 -9.15
N MET A 116 6.88 1.24 -9.03
CA MET A 116 6.57 2.07 -10.19
C MET A 116 7.82 2.70 -10.79
N GLY A 117 8.74 3.20 -9.96
CA GLY A 117 10.04 3.71 -10.41
C GLY A 117 10.84 2.69 -11.22
N LYS A 118 10.76 1.39 -10.89
CA LYS A 118 11.35 0.32 -11.70
C LYS A 118 10.70 0.19 -13.08
N VAL A 119 9.39 0.40 -13.20
CA VAL A 119 8.67 0.32 -14.48
C VAL A 119 8.94 1.55 -15.34
N LEU A 120 8.88 2.75 -14.75
CA LEU A 120 9.18 4.00 -15.45
C LEU A 120 10.65 4.05 -15.90
N GLY A 121 11.59 3.66 -15.04
CA GLY A 121 12.99 3.62 -15.44
C GLY A 121 13.29 2.61 -16.55
N GLU A 122 12.50 1.54 -16.67
CA GLU A 122 12.61 0.61 -17.81
C GLU A 122 12.00 1.21 -19.07
N LEU A 123 10.88 1.92 -18.96
CA LEU A 123 10.29 2.67 -20.08
C LEU A 123 11.30 3.67 -20.65
N ASP A 124 11.92 4.49 -19.79
CA ASP A 124 12.93 5.47 -20.19
C ASP A 124 14.14 4.81 -20.86
N ALA A 125 14.57 3.64 -20.36
CA ALA A 125 15.71 2.90 -20.91
C ALA A 125 15.44 2.30 -22.30
N LEU A 126 14.17 2.08 -22.66
CA LEU A 126 13.77 1.50 -23.94
C LEU A 126 13.60 2.56 -25.05
N GLY A 127 13.57 3.85 -24.70
CA GLY A 127 13.35 4.99 -25.61
C GLY A 127 11.92 5.09 -26.15
#